data_AF-A0A8J6XLP3-F1
#
_entry.id   AF-A0A8J6XLP3-F1
#
_cell.length_a   1.000
_cell.length_b   1.000
_cell.length_c   1.000
_cell.angle_alpha   90.00
_cell.angle_beta   90.00
_cell.angle_gamma   90.00
#
_symmetry.space_group_name_H-M   'P 1'
#
loop_
_entity.id
_entity.type
_entity.pdbx_description
1 polymer ?
#
loop_
_entity_poly.entity_id
_entity_poly.type
_entity_poly.pdbx_seq_one_letter_code
_entity_poly.pdbx_strand_id
1 'polypeptide(L)' 'MPKKGQKSIRGIGDLYNTPKKRFNIMLTEEARHLLDEKAKALGLSLSEYLEQLARGTLQPTQQ' A
#
# COMPACT_ATOMS: atom_id res chain seq x y z
N MET A 1 -20.47 4.67 9.97
CA MET A 1 -20.45 4.30 11.41
C MET A 1 -19.10 3.67 11.74
N PRO A 2 -18.22 4.32 12.52
CA PRO A 2 -16.94 3.71 12.90
C PRO A 2 -17.17 2.69 14.02
N LYS A 3 -16.72 1.44 13.83
CA LYS A 3 -16.83 0.38 14.84
C LYS A 3 -15.93 0.69 16.03
N LYS A 4 -16.56 0.97 17.16
CA LYS A 4 -15.97 1.15 18.49
C LYS A 4 -15.20 -0.13 18.88
N GLY A 5 -13.86 -0.09 18.89
CA GLY A 5 -13.05 -1.15 19.50
C GLY A 5 -11.73 -1.49 18.81
N GLN A 6 -11.53 -1.17 17.53
CA GLN A 6 -10.27 -1.48 16.86
C GLN A 6 -9.39 -0.23 16.85
N LYS A 7 -8.42 -0.17 17.77
CA LYS A 7 -7.37 0.85 17.70
C LYS A 7 -6.72 0.70 16.32
N SER A 8 -6.76 1.74 15.49
CA SER A 8 -5.88 1.86 14.33
C SER A 8 -4.46 1.76 14.88
N ILE A 9 -3.86 0.57 14.77
CA ILE A 9 -2.47 0.39 15.18
C ILE A 9 -1.67 1.04 14.07
N ARG A 10 -0.96 2.11 14.41
CA ARG A 10 -0.09 2.86 13.49
C ARG A 10 0.86 1.85 12.80
N GLY A 11 0.60 1.56 11.52
CA GLY A 11 1.39 0.60 10.74
C GLY A 11 0.71 -0.74 10.41
N ILE A 12 -0.53 -1.00 10.82
CA ILE A 12 -1.33 -2.11 10.27
C ILE A 12 -2.04 -1.61 9.01
N GLY A 13 -1.84 -2.28 7.89
CA GLY A 13 -2.54 -1.93 6.64
C GLY A 13 -4.04 -2.16 6.81
N ASP A 14 -4.83 -1.11 6.62
CA ASP A 14 -6.29 -1.14 6.82
C ASP A 14 -6.99 -2.21 5.95
N LEU A 15 -6.43 -2.54 4.78
CA LEU A 15 -7.01 -3.51 3.85
C LEU A 15 -6.69 -4.98 4.17
N TYR A 16 -5.49 -5.27 4.68
CA TYR A 16 -4.96 -6.65 4.74
C TYR A 16 -4.62 -7.12 6.15
N ASN A 17 -4.90 -6.30 7.17
CA ASN A 17 -4.76 -6.63 8.59
C ASN A 17 -3.36 -7.16 8.98
N THR A 18 -2.36 -6.90 8.13
CA THR A 18 -0.97 -7.31 8.30
C THR A 18 -0.15 -6.09 8.65
N PRO A 19 0.77 -6.17 9.63
CA PRO A 19 1.67 -5.06 9.93
C PRO A 19 2.58 -4.78 8.74
N LYS A 20 2.55 -3.55 8.22
CA LYS A 20 3.48 -3.08 7.20
C LYS A 20 4.88 -2.98 7.81
N LYS A 21 5.87 -3.55 7.12
CA LYS A 21 7.29 -3.33 7.42
C LYS A 21 7.82 -2.22 6.52
N ARG A 22 8.77 -1.42 7.03
CA ARG A 22 9.41 -0.37 6.24
C ARG A 22 10.51 -0.99 5.38
N PHE A 23 10.48 -0.70 4.09
CA PHE A 23 11.51 -1.08 3.13
C PHE A 23 11.93 0.16 2.33
N ASN A 24 13.20 0.20 1.93
CA ASN A 24 13.68 1.21 0.99
C ASN A 24 13.73 0.57 -0.40
N ILE A 25 13.19 1.27 -1.39
CA ILE A 25 13.25 0.88 -2.80
C ILE A 25 13.94 1.98 -3.59
N MET A 26 14.82 1.60 -4.51
CA MET A 26 15.44 2.53 -5.46
C MET A 26 14.56 2.63 -6.70
N LEU A 27 14.25 3.85 -7.12
CA LEU A 27 13.44 4.15 -8.29
C LEU A 27 14.07 5.34 -9.01
N THR A 28 13.92 5.38 -10.33
CA THR A 28 14.15 6.62 -11.10
C THR A 28 13.16 7.69 -10.66
N GLU A 29 13.54 8.96 -10.75
CA GLU A 29 12.71 10.11 -10.37
C GLU A 29 11.35 10.11 -11.08
N GLU A 30 11.35 9.87 -12.39
CA GLU A 30 10.13 9.80 -13.21
C GLU A 30 9.16 8.71 -12.72
N ALA A 31 9.66 7.48 -12.51
CA ALA A 31 8.85 6.39 -11.99
C ALA A 31 8.26 6.72 -10.61
N ARG A 32 9.03 7.38 -9.73
CA ARG A 32 8.52 7.81 -8.42
C ARG A 32 7.40 8.85 -8.58
N HIS A 33 7.54 9.80 -9.48
CA HIS A 33 6.51 10.81 -9.74
C HIS A 33 5.21 10.17 -10.24
N LEU A 34 5.29 9.29 -11.24
CA LEU A 34 4.13 8.60 -11.81
C LEU A 34 3.36 7.79 -10.75
N LEU A 35 4.08 7.06 -9.90
CA LEU A 35 3.45 6.27 -8.83
C LEU A 35 2.74 7.18 -7.80
N ASP A 36 3.35 8.32 -7.47
CA ASP A 36 2.78 9.28 -6.51
C ASP A 36 1.51 9.94 -7.06
N GLU A 37 1.51 10.34 -8.33
CA GLU A 37 0.31 10.89 -9.00
C GLU A 37 -0.83 9.87 -9.06
N LYS A 38 -0.53 8.62 -9.41
CA LYS A 38 -1.54 7.54 -9.42
C LYS A 38 -2.09 7.26 -8.03
N ALA A 39 -1.24 7.24 -7.01
CA ALA A 39 -1.68 7.08 -5.63
C ALA A 39 -2.61 8.22 -5.19
N LYS A 40 -2.22 9.48 -5.48
CA LYS A 40 -3.04 10.67 -5.18
C LYS A 40 -4.38 10.66 -5.91
N ALA A 41 -4.41 10.28 -7.18
CA ALA A 41 -5.64 10.19 -7.97
C ALA A 41 -6.65 9.17 -7.40
N LEU A 42 -6.16 8.14 -6.71
CA LEU A 42 -6.97 7.12 -6.05
C LEU A 42 -7.28 7.45 -4.58
N GLY A 43 -6.78 8.58 -4.05
CA GLY A 43 -6.91 8.93 -2.63
C GLY A 43 -6.15 7.97 -1.70
N LEU A 44 -5.11 7.30 -2.22
CA LEU A 44 -4.31 6.33 -1.50
C LEU A 44 -2.94 6.91 -1.11
N SER A 45 -2.35 6.34 -0.07
CA SER A 45 -0.92 6.56 0.17
C SER A 45 -0.09 5.77 -0.86
N LEU A 46 1.11 6.25 -1.17
CA LEU A 46 2.01 5.57 -2.10
C LEU A 46 2.31 4.11 -1.68
N SER A 47 2.47 3.85 -0.39
CA SER A 47 2.72 2.49 0.13
C SER A 47 1.49 1.59 0.03
N GLU A 48 0.28 2.15 0.09
CA GLU A 48 -0.96 1.41 -0.14
C GLU A 48 -1.14 1.08 -1.61
N TYR A 49 -0.88 2.05 -2.48
CA TYR A 49 -0.93 1.87 -3.93
C TYR A 49 0.06 0.79 -4.39
N LEU A 50 1.30 0.83 -3.90
CA LEU A 50 2.32 -0.18 -4.19
C LEU A 50 1.93 -1.58 -3.70
N GLU A 51 1.29 -1.68 -2.54
CA GLU A 51 0.82 -2.97 -2.02
C GLU A 51 -0.32 -3.54 -2.88
N GLN A 52 -1.29 -2.71 -3.28
CA GLN A 52 -2.36 -3.12 -4.18
C GLN A 52 -1.82 -3.55 -5.54
N LEU A 53 -0.84 -2.81 -6.09
CA LEU A 53 -0.20 -3.12 -7.36
C LEU A 53 0.54 -4.46 -7.28
N ALA A 54 1.32 -4.68 -6.21
CA ALA A 54 2.03 -5.94 -6.00
C ALA A 54 1.06 -7.12 -5.90
N ARG A 55 -0.02 -7.00 -5.11
CA ARG A 55 -1.01 -8.08 -4.95
C ARG A 55 -1.87 -8.32 -6.19
N GLY A 56 -2.17 -7.27 -6.96
CA GLY A 56 -2.94 -7.36 -8.20
C GLY A 56 -2.14 -7.95 -9.35
N THR A 57 -0.84 -7.65 -9.44
CA THR A 57 0.03 -8.08 -10.53
C THR A 57 0.68 -9.44 -10.26
N LEU A 58 1.12 -9.66 -9.02
CA LEU A 58 1.89 -10.83 -8.62
C LEU A 58 1.01 -11.86 -7.89
N GLN A 59 -0.22 -12.13 -8.37
CA GLN A 59 -1.10 -13.13 -7.75
C GLN A 59 -0.25 -14.31 -7.27
N PRO A 60 -0.30 -14.67 -5.98
CA PRO A 60 0.57 -15.71 -5.47
C PRO A 60 0.29 -16.96 -6.30
N THR A 61 1.27 -17.38 -7.09
CA THR A 61 1.25 -18.69 -7.73
C THR A 61 1.00 -19.66 -6.61
N GLN A 62 -0.19 -20.27 -6.58
CA GLN A 62 -0.48 -21.36 -5.67
C GLN A 62 0.55 -22.45 -6.00
N GLN A 63 1.54 -22.62 -5.13
CA GLN A 63 2.41 -23.79 -5.11
C GLN A 63 1.80 -24.83 -4.18
#